data_AF-A0A259LLH6-F1
#
_entry.id   AF-A0A259LLH6-F1
#
_cell.length_a   1.000
_cell.length_b   1.000
_cell.length_c   1.000
_cell.angle_alpha   90.00
_cell.angle_beta   90.00
_cell.angle_gamma   90.00
#
_symmetry.space_group_name_H-M   'P 1'
#
loop_
_entity.id
_entity.type
_entity.pdbx_description
1 polymer ?
#
loop_
_entity_poly.entity_id
_entity_poly.type
_entity_poly.pdbx_seq_one_letter_code
_entity_poly.pdbx_strand_id
1 'polypeptide(L)'
;SLAALISEATATGAVVHMHTAVTEQTSGDRQIRRLIDEHQLQPNRQTIRQLRRMALANRNDGTWQELISDADFYSLGGCRDRWFRPQDCAQLKELMALVSNEVDWKLVKARDEDGHSLATGPVQRQIQAEALGSEVQSLMGQNLSVYFQRRR
;
A
#
# COMPACT_ATOMS: atom_id res chain seq x y z
N SER A 1 -13.40 12.36 -0.68
CA SER A 1 -12.76 11.04 -0.89
C SER A 1 -11.42 11.25 -1.55
N LEU A 2 -10.52 10.26 -1.49
CA LEU A 2 -9.23 10.33 -2.19
C LEU A 2 -9.45 10.47 -3.71
N ALA A 3 -10.46 9.78 -4.24
CA ALA A 3 -10.84 9.87 -5.64
C ALA A 3 -11.18 11.31 -6.08
N ALA A 4 -11.96 12.05 -5.29
CA ALA A 4 -12.31 13.44 -5.60
C ALA A 4 -11.07 14.35 -5.63
N LEU A 5 -10.17 14.20 -4.67
CA LEU A 5 -8.92 14.96 -4.61
C LEU A 5 -8.04 14.70 -5.84
N ILE A 6 -7.94 13.44 -6.28
CA ILE A 6 -7.18 13.09 -7.49
C ILE A 6 -7.85 13.66 -8.74
N SER A 7 -9.17 13.58 -8.85
CA SER A 7 -9.92 14.18 -9.96
C SER A 7 -9.77 15.70 -10.02
N GLU A 8 -9.69 16.40 -8.89
CA GLU A 8 -9.48 17.86 -8.83
C GLU A 8 -8.02 18.24 -9.12
N ALA A 9 -7.06 17.45 -8.62
CA ALA A 9 -5.63 17.76 -8.73
C ALA A 9 -5.00 17.37 -10.08
N THR A 10 -5.69 16.57 -10.90
CA THR A 10 -5.17 16.08 -12.18
C THR A 10 -5.84 16.75 -13.37
N ALA A 11 -5.05 17.04 -14.41
CA ALA A 11 -5.54 17.50 -15.70
C ALA A 11 -5.35 16.42 -16.77
N THR A 12 -5.87 16.63 -17.97
CA THR A 12 -5.62 15.75 -19.12
C THR A 12 -4.12 15.49 -19.30
N GLY A 13 -3.73 14.23 -19.48
CA GLY A 13 -2.35 13.81 -19.62
C GLY A 13 -1.60 13.55 -18.31
N ALA A 14 -2.17 13.91 -17.15
CA ALA A 14 -1.58 13.59 -15.85
C ALA A 14 -1.42 12.08 -15.66
N VAL A 15 -0.37 11.69 -14.93
CA VAL A 15 -0.08 10.29 -14.62
C VAL A 15 -0.24 10.04 -13.13
N VAL A 16 -1.11 9.09 -12.79
CA VAL A 16 -1.22 8.53 -11.45
C VAL A 16 -0.40 7.26 -11.40
N HIS A 17 0.58 7.23 -10.49
CA HIS A 17 1.38 6.05 -10.18
C HIS A 17 0.93 5.45 -8.86
N MET A 18 0.71 4.14 -8.84
CA MET A 18 0.22 3.42 -7.68
C MET A 18 0.97 2.10 -7.50
N HIS A 19 1.28 1.76 -6.25
CA HIS A 19 1.75 0.43 -5.89
C HIS A 19 0.57 -0.38 -5.34
N THR A 20 0.40 -1.62 -5.79
CA THR A 20 -0.69 -2.50 -5.33
C THR A 20 -0.31 -3.32 -4.10
N ALA A 21 0.96 -3.23 -3.69
CA ALA A 21 1.47 -3.80 -2.45
C ALA A 21 0.86 -3.05 -1.26
N VAL A 22 -0.17 -3.63 -0.65
CA VAL A 22 -0.58 -3.22 0.71
C VAL A 22 0.24 -3.96 1.78
N THR A 23 1.17 -4.81 1.32
CA THR A 23 1.89 -5.88 2.01
C THR A 23 3.08 -5.45 2.83
N GLU A 24 3.37 -4.15 2.97
CA GLU A 24 4.36 -3.65 3.96
C GLU A 24 3.91 -3.91 5.43
N GLN A 25 2.96 -4.80 5.67
CA GLN A 25 2.32 -5.06 6.94
C GLN A 25 2.52 -6.52 7.33
N THR A 26 3.62 -6.78 8.03
CA THR A 26 3.88 -8.07 8.66
C THR A 26 2.85 -8.37 9.75
N SER A 27 2.82 -9.62 10.21
CA SER A 27 2.06 -9.98 11.41
C SER A 27 2.45 -9.11 12.63
N GLY A 28 3.74 -8.80 12.79
CA GLY A 28 4.25 -7.88 13.81
C GLY A 28 3.77 -6.42 13.66
N ASP A 29 3.62 -5.92 12.43
CA ASP A 29 3.06 -4.58 12.19
C ASP A 29 1.61 -4.47 12.67
N ARG A 30 0.80 -5.49 12.37
CA ARG A 30 -0.59 -5.55 12.82
C ARG A 30 -0.67 -5.57 14.34
N GLN A 31 0.20 -6.30 15.01
CA GLN A 31 0.25 -6.34 16.47
C GLN A 31 0.67 -5.00 17.08
N ILE A 32 1.69 -4.33 16.51
CA ILE A 32 2.10 -3.00 16.98
C ILE A 32 0.97 -1.98 16.82
N ARG A 33 0.24 -2.00 15.71
CA ARG A 33 -0.87 -1.07 15.50
C ARG A 33 -2.01 -1.31 16.47
N ARG A 34 -2.33 -2.56 16.79
CA ARG A 34 -3.28 -2.87 17.87
C ARG A 34 -2.85 -2.24 19.19
N LEU A 35 -1.57 -2.38 19.57
CA LEU A 35 -1.04 -1.76 20.78
C LEU A 35 -1.12 -0.22 20.72
N ILE A 36 -0.87 0.39 19.56
CA ILE A 36 -1.01 1.82 19.35
C ILE A 36 -2.45 2.26 19.57
N ASP A 37 -3.42 1.55 18.98
CA ASP A 37 -4.84 1.87 19.07
C ASP A 37 -5.38 1.63 20.50
N GLU A 38 -5.03 0.51 21.12
CA GLU A 38 -5.46 0.12 22.48
C GLU A 38 -4.94 1.09 23.54
N HIS A 39 -3.70 1.56 23.40
CA HIS A 39 -3.06 2.45 24.37
C HIS A 39 -2.98 3.92 23.93
N GLN A 40 -3.60 4.27 22.80
CA GLN A 40 -3.60 5.63 22.22
C GLN A 40 -2.20 6.24 22.12
N LEU A 41 -1.24 5.41 21.70
CA LEU A 41 0.18 5.79 21.66
C LEU A 41 0.41 6.90 20.62
N GLN A 42 1.21 7.89 21.01
CA GLN A 42 1.50 9.04 20.14
C GLN A 42 2.71 8.78 19.24
N PRO A 43 2.74 9.31 17.99
CA PRO A 43 3.82 9.11 17.00
C PRO A 43 5.09 9.92 17.31
N ASN A 44 5.62 9.78 18.53
CA ASN A 44 6.81 10.46 19.01
C ASN A 44 8.02 9.51 19.12
N ARG A 45 9.22 10.08 19.24
CA ARG A 45 10.48 9.32 19.26
C ARG A 45 10.55 8.30 20.39
N GLN A 46 9.97 8.59 21.56
CA GLN A 46 10.00 7.69 22.71
C GLN A 46 9.14 6.45 22.46
N THR A 47 7.91 6.65 21.99
CA THR A 47 6.99 5.57 21.61
C THR A 47 7.62 4.64 20.58
N ILE A 48 8.17 5.19 19.50
CA ILE A 48 8.79 4.40 18.42
C ILE A 48 9.96 3.57 18.97
N ARG A 49 10.83 4.17 19.81
CA ARG A 49 11.95 3.44 20.43
C ARG A 49 11.47 2.34 21.37
N GLN A 50 10.37 2.54 22.10
CA GLN A 50 9.81 1.53 22.99
C GLN A 50 9.24 0.35 22.21
N LEU A 51 8.44 0.61 21.17
CA LEU A 51 7.88 -0.43 20.29
C LEU A 51 8.99 -1.22 19.58
N ARG A 52 10.03 -0.56 19.08
CA ARG A 52 11.20 -1.24 18.49
C ARG A 52 11.93 -2.14 19.50
N ARG A 53 12.14 -1.66 20.72
CA ARG A 53 12.76 -2.47 21.79
C ARG A 53 11.92 -3.69 22.13
N MET A 54 10.61 -3.53 22.19
CA MET A 54 9.68 -4.64 22.44
C MET A 54 9.78 -5.69 21.33
N ALA A 55 9.73 -5.31 20.05
CA ALA A 55 9.90 -6.25 18.94
C ALA A 55 11.25 -6.98 19.04
N LEU A 56 12.36 -6.24 19.21
CA LEU A 56 13.71 -6.80 19.32
C LEU A 56 13.88 -7.74 20.52
N ALA A 57 13.22 -7.46 21.65
CA ALA A 57 13.25 -8.32 22.83
C ALA A 57 12.56 -9.68 22.57
N ASN A 58 11.62 -9.73 21.63
CA ASN A 58 10.85 -10.92 21.26
C ASN A 58 11.27 -11.52 19.91
N ARG A 59 12.50 -11.25 19.44
CA ARG A 59 13.01 -11.67 18.11
C ARG A 59 12.96 -13.17 17.80
N ASN A 60 12.80 -14.03 18.80
CA ASN A 60 12.73 -15.48 18.64
C ASN A 60 11.31 -15.98 18.31
N ASP A 61 10.30 -15.12 18.44
CA ASP A 61 8.94 -15.40 17.99
C ASP A 61 8.81 -14.98 16.52
N GLY A 62 8.28 -15.90 15.70
CA GLY A 62 8.17 -15.74 14.25
C GLY A 62 7.42 -14.48 13.82
N THR A 63 6.46 -14.03 14.62
CA THR A 63 5.70 -12.79 14.40
C THR A 63 6.62 -11.56 14.32
N TRP A 64 7.60 -11.50 15.22
CA TRP A 64 8.56 -10.40 15.30
C TRP A 64 9.73 -10.60 14.36
N GLN A 65 10.12 -11.85 14.09
CA GLN A 65 11.22 -12.16 13.18
C GLN A 65 10.94 -11.62 11.77
N GLU A 66 9.71 -11.79 11.28
CA GLU A 66 9.26 -11.24 9.98
C GLU A 66 9.45 -9.71 9.94
N LEU A 67 8.89 -9.00 10.93
CA LEU A 67 9.01 -7.54 11.07
C LEU A 67 10.46 -7.05 11.16
N ILE A 68 11.30 -7.74 11.94
CA ILE A 68 12.68 -7.32 12.21
C ILE A 68 13.60 -7.60 11.01
N SER A 69 13.24 -8.57 10.17
CA SER A 69 14.00 -8.90 8.96
C SER A 69 13.86 -7.88 7.84
N ASP A 70 12.83 -7.02 7.92
CA ASP A 70 12.56 -5.96 6.96
C ASP A 70 13.56 -4.80 7.07
N ALA A 71 14.10 -4.36 5.93
CA ALA A 71 15.09 -3.29 5.88
C ALA A 71 14.56 -1.95 6.44
N ASP A 72 13.26 -1.67 6.27
CA ASP A 72 12.64 -0.44 6.75
C ASP A 72 12.49 -0.39 8.28
N PHE A 73 12.58 -1.54 8.96
CA PHE A 73 12.57 -1.57 10.43
C PHE A 73 13.73 -0.77 11.05
N TYR A 74 14.87 -0.69 10.35
CA TYR A 74 16.06 0.01 10.83
C TYR A 74 16.24 1.41 10.25
N SER A 75 15.39 1.82 9.30
CA SER A 75 15.49 3.13 8.66
C SER A 75 15.03 4.27 9.59
N LEU A 76 15.40 5.51 9.25
CA LEU A 76 15.13 6.70 10.07
C LEU A 76 13.63 7.02 10.20
N GLY A 77 12.82 6.65 9.20
CA GLY A 77 11.39 6.92 9.13
C GLY A 77 10.51 5.67 9.03
N GLY A 78 11.07 4.52 8.65
CA GLY A 78 10.31 3.32 8.26
C GLY A 78 9.32 2.87 9.32
N CYS A 79 9.76 2.58 10.55
CA CYS A 79 8.83 2.21 11.63
C CYS A 79 7.78 3.30 11.95
N ARG A 80 8.11 4.59 11.80
CA ARG A 80 7.16 5.66 12.13
C ARG A 80 6.02 5.68 11.12
N ASP A 81 6.34 5.76 9.84
CA ASP A 81 5.33 5.83 8.80
C ASP A 81 4.58 4.50 8.72
N ARG A 82 5.28 3.37 8.79
CA ARG A 82 4.69 2.02 8.80
C ARG A 82 3.68 1.79 9.93
N TRP A 83 3.91 2.32 11.13
CA TRP A 83 3.02 2.07 12.28
C TRP A 83 1.96 3.15 12.49
N PHE A 84 2.27 4.41 12.18
CA PHE A 84 1.37 5.54 12.47
C PHE A 84 0.72 6.15 11.22
N ARG A 85 1.13 5.71 10.03
CA ARG A 85 0.56 6.12 8.75
C ARG A 85 0.39 4.89 7.84
N PRO A 86 -0.33 3.86 8.30
CA PRO A 86 -0.58 2.70 7.46
C PRO A 86 -1.26 3.13 6.16
N GLN A 87 -0.88 2.50 5.06
CA GLN A 87 -1.68 2.59 3.85
C GLN A 87 -3.09 2.05 4.15
N ASP A 88 -4.09 2.82 3.77
CA ASP A 88 -5.50 2.46 3.95
C ASP A 88 -5.98 1.67 2.72
N CYS A 89 -6.29 0.39 2.92
CA CYS A 89 -6.82 -0.48 1.88
C CYS A 89 -8.10 0.08 1.25
N ALA A 90 -8.94 0.78 2.02
CA ALA A 90 -10.16 1.39 1.51
C ALA A 90 -9.82 2.53 0.53
N GLN A 91 -8.83 3.35 0.86
CA GLN A 91 -8.33 4.40 -0.05
C GLN A 91 -7.71 3.82 -1.31
N LEU A 92 -6.95 2.73 -1.20
CA LEU A 92 -6.42 2.04 -2.38
C LEU A 92 -7.54 1.49 -3.26
N LYS A 93 -8.58 0.89 -2.65
CA LYS A 93 -9.77 0.44 -3.39
C LYS A 93 -10.51 1.58 -4.06
N GLU A 94 -10.71 2.71 -3.37
CA GLU A 94 -11.31 3.92 -3.96
C GLU A 94 -10.51 4.39 -5.18
N LEU A 95 -9.18 4.38 -5.08
CA LEU A 95 -8.30 4.76 -6.17
C LEU A 95 -8.39 3.77 -7.35
N MET A 96 -8.34 2.47 -7.07
CA MET A 96 -8.51 1.42 -8.09
C MET A 96 -9.85 1.53 -8.79
N ALA A 97 -10.93 1.79 -8.05
CA ALA A 97 -12.26 2.01 -8.61
C ALA A 97 -12.28 3.24 -9.55
N LEU A 98 -11.65 4.35 -9.16
CA LEU A 98 -11.53 5.55 -10.00
C LEU A 98 -10.80 5.24 -11.31
N VAL A 99 -9.62 4.61 -11.24
CA VAL A 99 -8.76 4.41 -12.43
C VAL A 99 -9.18 3.20 -13.28
N SER A 100 -10.08 2.35 -12.79
CA SER A 100 -10.62 1.22 -13.56
C SER A 100 -11.52 1.67 -14.71
N ASN A 101 -12.07 2.89 -14.64
CA ASN A 101 -12.84 3.51 -15.72
C ASN A 101 -11.93 3.91 -16.89
N GLU A 102 -11.98 3.11 -17.97
CA GLU A 102 -11.17 3.33 -19.17
C GLU A 102 -11.57 4.55 -20.02
N VAL A 103 -12.71 5.18 -19.74
CA VAL A 103 -13.13 6.40 -20.43
C VAL A 103 -12.22 7.55 -20.03
N ASP A 104 -11.98 7.70 -18.72
CA ASP A 104 -11.24 8.82 -18.16
C ASP A 104 -9.76 8.47 -17.91
N TRP A 105 -9.45 7.19 -17.70
CA TRP A 105 -8.11 6.71 -17.36
C TRP A 105 -7.61 5.63 -18.31
N LYS A 106 -6.30 5.58 -18.54
CA LYS A 106 -5.65 4.52 -19.34
C LYS A 106 -4.49 3.93 -18.57
N LEU A 107 -4.50 2.62 -18.35
CA LEU A 107 -3.28 1.94 -17.94
C LEU A 107 -2.26 1.99 -19.09
N VAL A 108 -1.19 2.74 -18.88
CA VAL A 108 -0.13 2.92 -19.88
C VAL A 108 1.09 2.05 -19.58
N LYS A 109 1.24 1.61 -18.34
CA LYS A 109 2.38 0.79 -17.90
C LYS A 109 2.05 0.02 -16.64
N ALA A 110 2.54 -1.21 -16.56
CA ALA A 110 2.52 -2.05 -15.36
C ALA A 110 3.89 -2.72 -15.20
N ARG A 111 4.35 -2.86 -13.96
CA ARG A 111 5.59 -3.57 -13.61
C ARG A 111 5.39 -4.47 -12.40
N ASP A 112 6.14 -5.56 -12.35
CA ASP A 112 6.27 -6.38 -11.14
C ASP A 112 7.33 -5.83 -10.18
N GLU A 113 7.59 -6.57 -9.09
CA GLU A 113 8.52 -6.20 -8.02
C GLU A 113 9.98 -6.14 -8.48
N ASP A 114 10.33 -6.94 -9.48
CA ASP A 114 11.66 -6.96 -10.10
C ASP A 114 11.82 -5.82 -11.12
N GLY A 115 10.74 -5.07 -11.40
CA GLY A 115 10.72 -3.96 -12.34
C GLY A 115 10.52 -4.38 -13.81
N HIS A 116 10.23 -5.65 -14.07
CA HIS A 116 9.90 -6.13 -15.41
C HIS A 116 8.56 -5.56 -15.86
N SER A 117 8.46 -5.24 -17.16
CA SER A 117 7.23 -4.65 -17.70
C SER A 117 6.21 -5.75 -18.00
N LEU A 118 5.00 -5.58 -17.48
CA LEU A 118 3.88 -6.50 -17.67
C LEU A 118 2.99 -6.02 -18.83
N ALA A 119 2.30 -6.96 -19.47
CA ALA A 119 1.27 -6.63 -20.44
C ALA A 119 0.11 -5.89 -19.76
N THR A 120 -0.25 -4.71 -20.27
CA THR A 120 -1.27 -3.85 -19.63
C THR A 120 -2.68 -4.42 -19.77
N GLY A 121 -3.02 -5.10 -20.86
CA GLY A 121 -4.37 -5.63 -21.09
C GLY A 121 -4.86 -6.62 -20.02
N PRO A 122 -4.07 -7.65 -19.64
CA PRO A 122 -4.40 -8.53 -18.51
C PRO A 122 -4.53 -7.80 -17.18
N VAL A 123 -3.56 -6.92 -16.87
CA VAL A 123 -3.55 -6.14 -15.61
C VAL A 123 -4.80 -5.24 -15.51
N GLN A 124 -5.17 -4.57 -16.60
CA GLN A 124 -6.38 -3.74 -16.68
C GLN A 124 -7.66 -4.54 -16.36
N ARG A 125 -7.82 -5.73 -16.96
CA ARG A 125 -8.97 -6.61 -16.70
C ARG A 125 -9.05 -7.03 -15.24
N GLN A 126 -7.90 -7.31 -14.63
CA GLN A 126 -7.84 -7.69 -13.23
C GLN A 126 -8.17 -6.50 -12.30
N ILE A 127 -7.75 -5.28 -12.65
CA ILE A 127 -8.12 -4.05 -11.91
C ILE A 127 -9.62 -3.78 -11.98
N GLN A 128 -10.25 -3.99 -13.14
CA GLN A 128 -11.70 -3.86 -13.30
C GLN A 128 -12.45 -4.92 -12.51
N ALA A 129 -11.99 -6.17 -12.55
CA ALA A 129 -12.60 -7.25 -11.79
C ALA A 129 -12.57 -6.99 -10.27
N GLU A 130 -11.43 -6.50 -9.76
CA GLU A 130 -11.27 -6.10 -8.35
C GLU A 130 -12.23 -4.96 -7.98
N ALA A 131 -12.31 -3.91 -8.81
CA ALA A 131 -13.19 -2.77 -8.58
C ALA A 131 -14.68 -3.14 -8.58
N LEU A 132 -15.07 -4.16 -9.35
CA LEU A 132 -16.44 -4.69 -9.42
C LEU A 132 -16.73 -5.74 -8.35
N GLY A 133 -15.76 -6.09 -7.49
CA GLY A 133 -15.92 -7.09 -6.43
C GLY A 133 -16.03 -8.53 -6.94
N SER A 134 -15.49 -8.83 -8.12
CA SER A 134 -15.48 -10.18 -8.69
C SER A 134 -14.44 -11.05 -7.98
N GLU A 135 -14.72 -12.34 -7.78
CA GLU A 135 -13.80 -13.35 -7.20
C GLU A 135 -12.62 -13.69 -8.15
N VAL A 136 -11.82 -12.69 -8.51
CA VAL A 136 -10.56 -12.89 -9.23
C VAL A 136 -9.43 -12.85 -8.21
N GLN A 137 -8.27 -13.45 -8.54
CA GLN A 137 -7.07 -13.32 -7.72
C GLN A 137 -6.78 -11.84 -7.46
N SER A 138 -6.83 -11.45 -6.18
CA SER A 138 -6.70 -10.05 -5.76
C SER A 138 -5.39 -9.45 -6.25
N LEU A 139 -5.47 -8.26 -6.85
CA LEU A 139 -4.30 -7.44 -7.14
C LEU A 139 -3.76 -6.77 -5.89
N MET A 140 -4.62 -6.51 -4.90
CA MET A 140 -4.16 -6.01 -3.62
C MET A 140 -3.27 -7.04 -2.95
N GLY A 141 -2.07 -6.59 -2.57
CA GLY A 141 -1.03 -7.43 -1.99
C GLY A 141 -0.09 -8.07 -3.01
N GLN A 142 -0.30 -7.87 -4.31
CA GLN A 142 0.73 -8.13 -5.31
C GLN A 142 1.67 -6.92 -5.38
N ASN A 143 2.98 -7.15 -5.47
CA ASN A 143 3.97 -6.09 -5.55
C ASN A 143 4.07 -5.50 -6.98
N LEU A 144 2.99 -4.87 -7.46
CA LEU A 144 2.95 -4.27 -8.79
C LEU A 144 3.04 -2.74 -8.71
N SER A 145 3.70 -2.15 -9.70
CA SER A 145 3.70 -0.72 -9.98
C SER A 145 2.87 -0.42 -11.23
N VAL A 146 1.77 0.30 -11.09
CA VAL A 146 0.85 0.60 -12.21
C VAL A 146 0.73 2.10 -12.46
N TYR A 147 0.63 2.47 -13.74
CA TYR A 147 0.65 3.86 -14.19
C TYR A 147 -0.57 4.14 -15.05
N PHE A 148 -1.42 5.03 -14.58
CA PHE A 148 -2.64 5.46 -15.28
C PHE A 148 -2.49 6.87 -15.80
N GLN A 149 -2.74 7.06 -17.08
CA GLN A 149 -2.78 8.38 -17.69
C GLN A 149 -4.23 8.86 -17.82
N ARG A 150 -4.49 10.09 -17.39
CA ARG A 150 -5.78 10.75 -17.57
C ARG A 150 -6.00 11.11 -19.03
N ARG A 151 -7.11 10.67 -19.63
CA ARG A 151 -7.50 10.92 -21.03
C ARG A 151 -8.35 12.17 -21.21
N ARG A 152 -9.17 12.50 -20.22
CA ARG A 152 -10.10 13.62 -20.24
C ARG A 152 -9.87 14.50 -19.03
#